data_AF-A0A822FXK6-F1
#
_entry.id   AF-A0A822FXK6-F1
#
_cell.length_a   1.000
_cell.length_b   1.000
_cell.length_c   1.000
_cell.angle_alpha   90.00
_cell.angle_beta   90.00
_cell.angle_gamma   90.00
#
_symmetry.space_group_name_H-M   'P 1'
#
loop_
_entity.id
_entity.type
_entity.pdbx_description
1 polymer ?
#
loop_
_entity_poly.entity_id
_entity_poly.type
_entity_poly.pdbx_seq_one_letter_code
_entity_poly.pdbx_strand_id
1 'polypeptide(L)'
;LAALNFYYSNNQFTDPIGYSRFILTSLTTIRLMHMKLCEDIRFERLKLHAIEIPHLMNLFEFLILLNRDDMIRARDLYDYFLEFNDKSYPDLLSNIDSQNAFGVHFAEQSVEINENLKKIQEQIEQDKKDKIQEINNAKEKYEGLMKKVNDLKCECEKDTFYRKCDRCTIIKEANNIKVDIYECPIPSKRRSALAVMFELQMPNEIRCYRDILWQFVNRPKPNPSNNMHEWLRTRPHQNKLRQFFKGSNNCKVKLVSETKSITESHYSTARHVISTPLEEYFYENGLQVQISPTKINDFQDECRTLTPQLTDSNYKDLQFSIDNTEFVQNRVIAELSKCSLKLKPAEFVEFGSFRSGHRLQWWNLLSILELDSLSMDEESVVILITHALLQYGPVTKDPKSLICSWCPESHQQLLEDHFVDELITRLDRHLKDCECNWQNELMLVIITVIVMRIFTICNSTRKEQMTNSVLKCRKIGEKWIELISKTIQNSSSSDSDKINALRDKIVIIGITNLLTYSIYTDSSNILVLSNQDIISLLTIATTIHDNSILNKTTVH
;
A
#
# COMPACT_ATOMS: atom_id res chain seq x y z
N LEU A 1 -2.42 -0.10 10.78
CA LEU A 1 -1.21 0.54 11.37
C LEU A 1 -0.26 -0.49 11.99
N ALA A 2 -0.68 -1.34 12.95
CA ALA A 2 0.22 -2.36 13.53
C ALA A 2 0.75 -3.38 12.49
N ALA A 3 -0.12 -3.90 11.60
CA ALA A 3 0.31 -4.78 10.52
C ALA A 3 1.25 -4.09 9.52
N LEU A 4 1.00 -2.81 9.20
CA LEU A 4 1.88 -2.01 8.33
C LEU A 4 3.25 -1.74 8.96
N ASN A 5 3.31 -1.54 10.27
CA ASN A 5 4.58 -1.36 10.99
C ASN A 5 5.40 -2.66 11.04
N PHE A 6 4.76 -3.83 10.97
CA PHE A 6 5.43 -5.14 10.95
C PHE A 6 6.24 -5.33 9.66
N TYR A 7 5.59 -5.20 8.49
CA TYR A 7 6.24 -5.41 7.18
C TYR A 7 7.33 -4.39 6.83
N TYR A 8 7.32 -3.23 7.48
CA TYR A 8 8.23 -2.12 7.18
C TYR A 8 9.07 -1.70 8.39
N SER A 9 9.20 -2.60 9.37
CA SER A 9 10.25 -2.56 10.38
C SER A 9 11.58 -3.04 9.75
N ASN A 10 12.73 -2.61 10.28
CA ASN A 10 14.06 -3.01 9.78
C ASN A 10 14.37 -4.52 9.97
N ASN A 11 13.37 -5.35 10.28
CA ASN A 11 13.54 -6.78 10.48
C ASN A 11 13.48 -7.51 9.13
N GLN A 12 14.46 -8.39 8.90
CA GLN A 12 14.77 -9.07 7.64
C GLN A 12 13.71 -10.08 7.14
N PHE A 13 12.58 -10.23 7.82
CA PHE A 13 11.57 -11.22 7.44
C PHE A 13 10.40 -10.54 6.73
N THR A 14 10.36 -10.63 5.40
CA THR A 14 9.15 -10.35 4.64
C THR A 14 8.19 -11.54 4.82
N ASP A 15 6.91 -11.26 5.06
CA ASP A 15 5.84 -12.27 4.97
C ASP A 15 4.97 -11.93 3.75
N PRO A 16 5.36 -12.38 2.54
CA PRO A 16 4.64 -12.08 1.30
C PRO A 16 3.17 -12.48 1.34
N ILE A 17 2.86 -13.58 2.03
CA ILE A 17 1.52 -14.16 2.14
C ILE A 17 0.64 -13.25 3.00
N GLY A 18 1.12 -12.90 4.20
CA GLY A 18 0.42 -11.99 5.08
C GLY A 18 0.29 -10.59 4.49
N TYR A 19 1.30 -10.11 3.74
CA TYR A 19 1.21 -8.83 3.03
C TYR A 19 0.15 -8.88 1.93
N SER A 20 0.09 -9.97 1.15
CA SER A 20 -0.95 -10.18 0.13
C SER A 20 -2.36 -10.16 0.74
N ARG A 21 -2.56 -10.86 1.86
CA ARG A 21 -3.83 -10.84 2.61
C ARG A 21 -4.18 -9.46 3.14
N PHE A 22 -3.19 -8.70 3.60
CA PHE A 22 -3.37 -7.31 4.03
C PHE A 22 -3.87 -6.44 2.87
N ILE A 23 -3.26 -6.56 1.68
CA ILE A 23 -3.68 -5.84 0.47
C ILE A 23 -5.10 -6.21 0.08
N LEU A 24 -5.42 -7.51 -0.07
CA LEU A 24 -6.77 -7.97 -0.43
C LEU A 24 -7.83 -7.52 0.59
N THR A 25 -7.51 -7.55 1.87
CA THR A 25 -8.40 -7.11 2.95
C THR A 25 -8.68 -5.62 2.87
N SER A 26 -7.63 -4.82 2.73
CA SER A 26 -7.75 -3.36 2.62
C SER A 26 -8.57 -2.95 1.40
N LEU A 27 -8.27 -3.54 0.23
CA LEU A 27 -9.00 -3.29 -1.01
C LEU A 27 -10.47 -3.71 -0.93
N THR A 28 -10.77 -4.80 -0.22
CA THR A 28 -12.17 -5.22 0.01
C THR A 28 -12.91 -4.20 0.87
N THR A 29 -12.29 -3.69 1.94
CA THR A 29 -12.89 -2.61 2.74
C THR A 29 -13.15 -1.37 1.90
N ILE A 30 -12.17 -0.95 1.09
CA ILE A 30 -12.30 0.20 0.16
C ILE A 30 -13.46 -0.02 -0.81
N ARG A 31 -13.53 -1.19 -1.47
CA ARG A 31 -14.61 -1.56 -2.39
C ARG A 31 -15.98 -1.49 -1.70
N LEU A 32 -16.13 -2.15 -0.55
CA LEU A 32 -17.41 -2.20 0.16
C LEU A 32 -17.89 -0.82 0.61
N MET A 33 -16.97 0.02 1.10
CA MET A 33 -17.30 1.41 1.45
C MET A 33 -17.70 2.22 0.21
N HIS A 34 -16.97 2.09 -0.89
CA HIS A 34 -17.27 2.79 -2.13
C HIS A 34 -18.64 2.38 -2.68
N MET A 35 -18.93 1.08 -2.73
CA MET A 35 -20.24 0.55 -3.12
C MET A 35 -21.35 1.12 -2.24
N LYS A 36 -21.15 1.13 -0.91
CA LYS A 36 -22.16 1.64 0.02
C LYS A 36 -22.41 3.13 -0.15
N LEU A 37 -21.37 3.91 -0.43
CA LEU A 37 -21.52 5.33 -0.75
C LEU A 37 -22.26 5.53 -2.08
N CYS A 38 -21.97 4.73 -3.10
CA CYS A 38 -22.65 4.80 -4.39
C CYS A 38 -24.15 4.46 -4.32
N GLU A 39 -24.60 3.72 -3.31
CA GLU A 39 -26.02 3.45 -3.06
C GLU A 39 -26.77 4.65 -2.45
N ASP A 40 -26.06 5.56 -1.80
CA ASP A 40 -26.65 6.78 -1.24
C ASP A 40 -26.85 7.81 -2.36
N ILE A 41 -28.09 8.25 -2.54
CA ILE A 41 -28.46 9.24 -3.57
C ILE A 41 -27.65 10.54 -3.47
N ARG A 42 -27.19 10.91 -2.26
CA ARG A 42 -26.34 12.09 -2.05
C ARG A 42 -24.97 11.96 -2.71
N PHE A 43 -24.49 10.73 -2.89
CA PHE A 43 -23.13 10.43 -3.35
C PHE A 43 -23.11 9.58 -4.63
N GLU A 44 -24.26 9.38 -5.28
CA GLU A 44 -24.39 8.53 -6.47
C GLU A 44 -23.38 8.86 -7.58
N ARG A 45 -23.02 10.14 -7.73
CA ARG A 45 -22.03 10.57 -8.73
C ARG A 45 -20.69 9.86 -8.59
N LEU A 46 -20.32 9.33 -7.41
CA LEU A 46 -19.11 8.52 -7.19
C LEU A 46 -18.97 7.35 -8.19
N LYS A 47 -20.09 6.79 -8.70
CA LYS A 47 -20.07 5.76 -9.77
C LYS A 47 -19.34 6.21 -11.05
N LEU A 48 -19.20 7.52 -11.25
CA LEU A 48 -18.58 8.15 -12.41
C LEU A 48 -17.18 8.71 -12.09
N HIS A 49 -16.73 8.62 -10.84
CA HIS A 49 -15.41 9.08 -10.40
C HIS A 49 -14.40 7.94 -10.46
N ALA A 50 -13.18 8.27 -10.85
CA ALA A 50 -12.09 7.32 -10.85
C ALA A 50 -11.67 6.93 -9.44
N ILE A 51 -11.08 5.75 -9.28
CA ILE A 51 -10.38 5.36 -8.05
C ILE A 51 -8.93 5.08 -8.43
N GLU A 52 -8.10 6.11 -8.33
CA GLU A 52 -6.71 6.07 -8.77
C GLU A 52 -5.80 5.60 -7.62
N ILE A 53 -5.47 4.31 -7.63
CA ILE A 53 -4.45 3.74 -6.76
C ILE A 53 -3.22 3.39 -7.62
N PRO A 54 -2.09 4.12 -7.46
CA PRO A 54 -0.90 3.94 -8.28
C PRO A 54 -0.42 2.48 -8.29
N HIS A 55 -0.09 1.98 -9.49
CA HIS A 55 0.44 0.63 -9.74
C HIS A 55 -0.43 -0.54 -9.24
N LEU A 56 -1.66 -0.29 -8.78
CA LEU A 56 -2.51 -1.33 -8.19
C LEU A 56 -2.74 -2.51 -9.13
N MET A 57 -3.01 -2.22 -10.40
CA MET A 57 -3.31 -3.24 -11.40
C MET A 57 -2.13 -4.19 -11.62
N ASN A 58 -0.90 -3.66 -11.62
CA ASN A 58 0.32 -4.46 -11.71
C ASN A 58 0.60 -5.22 -10.41
N LEU A 59 0.30 -4.62 -9.25
CA LEU A 59 0.53 -5.23 -7.94
C LEU A 59 -0.23 -6.56 -7.75
N PHE A 60 -1.40 -6.71 -8.38
CA PHE A 60 -2.16 -7.97 -8.33
C PHE A 60 -1.35 -9.16 -8.82
N GLU A 61 -0.47 -8.97 -9.80
CA GLU A 61 0.36 -10.04 -10.37
C GLU A 61 1.37 -10.59 -9.37
N PHE A 62 1.79 -9.77 -8.40
CA PHE A 62 2.81 -10.11 -7.42
C PHE A 62 2.24 -10.74 -6.15
N LEU A 63 0.91 -10.76 -5.99
CA LEU A 63 0.29 -11.33 -4.79
C LEU A 63 0.59 -12.83 -4.66
N ILE A 64 0.86 -13.27 -3.43
CA ILE A 64 1.09 -14.67 -3.07
C ILE A 64 -0.18 -15.23 -2.45
N LEU A 65 -0.91 -16.06 -3.19
CA LEU A 65 -2.26 -16.50 -2.85
C LEU A 65 -2.33 -18.02 -2.71
N LEU A 66 -2.63 -18.51 -1.51
CA LEU A 66 -2.61 -19.95 -1.21
C LEU A 66 -3.91 -20.67 -1.56
N ASN A 67 -5.05 -20.02 -1.34
CA ASN A 67 -6.37 -20.64 -1.44
C ASN A 67 -7.20 -20.05 -2.59
N ARG A 68 -8.22 -20.80 -3.00
CA ARG A 68 -9.09 -20.42 -4.11
C ARG A 68 -9.89 -19.14 -3.81
N ASP A 69 -10.39 -19.01 -2.59
CA ASP A 69 -11.21 -17.85 -2.18
C ASP A 69 -10.42 -16.53 -2.32
N ASP A 70 -9.15 -16.50 -1.94
CA ASP A 70 -8.26 -15.35 -2.12
C ASP A 70 -7.97 -15.08 -3.61
N MET A 71 -7.86 -16.11 -4.46
CA MET A 71 -7.71 -15.94 -5.91
C MET A 71 -8.97 -15.37 -6.57
N ILE A 72 -10.16 -15.87 -6.19
CA ILE A 72 -11.46 -15.33 -6.64
C ILE A 72 -11.59 -13.88 -6.19
N ARG A 73 -11.31 -13.61 -4.93
CA ARG A 73 -11.33 -12.27 -4.36
C ARG A 73 -10.37 -11.33 -5.08
N ALA A 74 -9.15 -11.79 -5.40
CA ALA A 74 -8.18 -11.02 -6.16
C ALA A 74 -8.75 -10.64 -7.53
N ARG A 75 -9.37 -11.59 -8.24
CA ARG A 75 -10.04 -11.29 -9.52
C ARG A 75 -11.17 -10.27 -9.37
N ASP A 76 -12.08 -10.48 -8.43
CA ASP A 76 -13.22 -9.59 -8.24
C ASP A 76 -12.80 -8.17 -7.86
N LEU A 77 -11.71 -8.02 -7.11
CA LEU A 77 -11.14 -6.72 -6.78
C LEU A 77 -10.45 -6.10 -8.00
N TYR A 78 -9.66 -6.88 -8.75
CA TYR A 78 -9.04 -6.41 -9.99
C TYR A 78 -10.09 -5.86 -10.95
N ASP A 79 -11.17 -6.61 -11.20
CA ASP A 79 -12.25 -6.18 -12.10
C ASP A 79 -12.93 -4.90 -11.63
N TYR A 80 -13.21 -4.82 -10.33
CA TYR A 80 -13.80 -3.64 -9.73
C TYR A 80 -12.91 -2.41 -9.92
N PHE A 81 -11.64 -2.47 -9.51
CA PHE A 81 -10.76 -1.31 -9.61
C PHE A 81 -10.38 -0.99 -11.06
N LEU A 82 -10.34 -1.97 -11.96
CA LEU A 82 -10.17 -1.72 -13.39
C LEU A 82 -11.33 -0.88 -13.95
N GLU A 83 -12.58 -1.23 -13.62
CA GLU A 83 -13.76 -0.47 -14.04
C GLU A 83 -13.68 0.99 -13.57
N PHE A 84 -13.21 1.20 -12.34
CA PHE A 84 -13.07 2.53 -11.75
C PHE A 84 -11.83 3.30 -12.21
N ASN A 85 -10.79 2.63 -12.68
CA ASN A 85 -9.61 3.31 -13.22
C ASN A 85 -9.92 4.08 -14.51
N ASP A 86 -10.90 3.61 -15.29
CA ASP A 86 -11.22 4.16 -16.62
C ASP A 86 -12.39 5.18 -16.58
N LYS A 87 -12.82 5.64 -15.40
CA LYS A 87 -13.91 6.60 -15.25
C LYS A 87 -13.49 8.02 -15.64
N SER A 88 -14.42 8.81 -16.17
CA SER A 88 -14.13 10.13 -16.75
C SER A 88 -13.89 11.25 -15.73
N TYR A 89 -14.37 11.11 -14.49
CA TYR A 89 -14.22 12.15 -13.47
C TYR A 89 -13.05 11.83 -12.52
N PRO A 90 -12.37 12.84 -11.98
CA PRO A 90 -11.18 12.64 -11.17
C PRO A 90 -11.46 11.91 -9.85
N ASP A 91 -10.44 11.26 -9.31
CA ASP A 91 -10.47 10.62 -7.99
C ASP A 91 -10.70 11.64 -6.84
N LEU A 92 -11.11 11.14 -5.67
CA LEU A 92 -11.32 11.96 -4.47
C LEU A 92 -10.03 12.55 -3.87
N LEU A 93 -8.86 12.05 -4.26
CA LEU A 93 -7.55 12.53 -3.80
C LEU A 93 -6.86 13.46 -4.79
N SER A 94 -7.31 13.54 -6.05
CA SER A 94 -6.66 14.34 -7.09
C SER A 94 -7.59 15.41 -7.65
N ASN A 95 -7.01 16.52 -8.15
CA ASN A 95 -7.74 17.57 -8.89
C ASN A 95 -9.02 18.09 -8.20
N ILE A 96 -8.96 18.30 -6.88
CA ILE A 96 -10.13 18.55 -6.02
C ILE A 96 -10.89 19.86 -6.34
N ASP A 97 -10.26 20.79 -7.06
CA ASP A 97 -10.85 22.07 -7.48
C ASP A 97 -11.21 22.13 -8.98
N SER A 98 -11.08 21.01 -9.68
CA SER A 98 -11.53 20.88 -11.07
C SER A 98 -13.06 20.94 -11.16
N GLN A 99 -13.58 21.33 -12.33
CA GLN A 99 -15.03 21.43 -12.55
C GLN A 99 -15.76 20.08 -12.38
N ASN A 100 -15.06 18.98 -12.69
CA ASN A 100 -15.61 17.64 -12.60
C ASN A 100 -15.33 16.97 -11.26
N ALA A 101 -14.64 17.62 -10.33
CA ALA A 101 -14.36 17.08 -9.00
C ALA A 101 -15.65 16.81 -8.23
N PHE A 102 -15.64 15.71 -7.47
CA PHE A 102 -16.81 15.28 -6.71
C PHE A 102 -17.24 16.38 -5.72
N GLY A 103 -16.27 16.94 -4.99
CA GLY A 103 -16.51 17.96 -3.98
C GLY A 103 -17.10 19.25 -4.54
N VAL A 104 -16.61 19.71 -5.69
CA VAL A 104 -17.14 20.90 -6.37
C VAL A 104 -18.59 20.67 -6.76
N HIS A 105 -18.89 19.58 -7.46
CA HIS A 105 -20.26 19.28 -7.88
C HIS A 105 -21.22 19.07 -6.70
N PHE A 106 -20.77 18.36 -5.66
CA PHE A 106 -21.57 18.17 -4.44
C PHE A 106 -21.90 19.52 -3.78
N ALA A 107 -20.90 20.40 -3.68
CA ALA A 107 -21.08 21.73 -3.12
C ALA A 107 -21.98 22.63 -3.98
N GLU A 108 -21.97 22.50 -5.31
CA GLU A 108 -22.88 23.24 -6.20
C GLU A 108 -24.35 22.91 -5.91
N GLN A 109 -24.66 21.65 -5.61
CA GLN A 109 -26.02 21.19 -5.33
C GLN A 109 -26.46 21.40 -3.87
N SER A 110 -25.51 21.65 -2.96
CA SER A 110 -25.81 21.82 -1.53
C SER A 110 -26.27 23.24 -1.20
N VAL A 111 -27.53 23.39 -0.82
CA VAL A 111 -28.10 24.68 -0.37
C VAL A 111 -27.30 25.25 0.81
N GLU A 112 -27.01 24.42 1.80
CA GLU A 112 -26.32 24.84 3.02
C GLU A 112 -24.88 25.32 2.76
N ILE A 113 -24.14 24.64 1.88
CA ILE A 113 -22.79 25.07 1.49
C ILE A 113 -22.85 26.42 0.76
N ASN A 114 -23.80 26.58 -0.16
CA ASN A 114 -23.94 27.82 -0.92
C ASN A 114 -24.39 29.00 -0.04
N GLU A 115 -25.28 28.80 0.93
CA GLU A 115 -25.67 29.82 1.90
C GLU A 115 -24.48 30.26 2.76
N ASN A 116 -23.66 29.31 3.23
CA ASN A 116 -22.47 29.63 4.01
C ASN A 116 -21.42 30.34 3.17
N LEU A 117 -21.24 29.96 1.90
CA LEU A 117 -20.36 30.66 0.98
C LEU A 117 -20.84 32.11 0.74
N LYS A 118 -22.15 32.31 0.61
CA LYS A 118 -22.73 33.65 0.49
C LYS A 118 -22.47 34.50 1.73
N LYS A 119 -22.64 33.94 2.94
CA LYS A 119 -22.28 34.62 4.20
C LYS A 119 -20.81 35.04 4.24
N ILE A 120 -19.90 34.17 3.74
CA ILE A 120 -18.48 34.51 3.63
C ILE A 120 -18.27 35.68 2.66
N GLN A 121 -18.94 35.67 1.51
CA GLN A 121 -18.84 36.74 0.52
C GLN A 121 -19.37 38.07 1.07
N GLU A 122 -20.49 38.06 1.80
CA GLU A 122 -21.03 39.24 2.48
C GLU A 122 -20.06 39.77 3.55
N GLN A 123 -19.44 38.87 4.33
CA GLN A 123 -18.43 39.25 5.31
C GLN A 123 -17.16 39.82 4.65
N ILE A 124 -16.74 39.30 3.49
CA ILE A 124 -15.61 39.83 2.72
C ILE A 124 -15.88 41.28 2.31
N GLU A 125 -17.08 41.59 1.82
CA GLU A 125 -17.43 42.95 1.43
C GLU A 125 -17.49 43.91 2.63
N GLN A 126 -17.95 43.43 3.79
CA GLN A 126 -17.89 44.23 5.02
C GLN A 126 -16.45 44.44 5.49
N ASP A 127 -15.64 43.38 5.53
CA ASP A 127 -14.23 43.45 5.93
C ASP A 127 -13.44 44.42 5.03
N LYS A 128 -13.74 44.44 3.71
CA LYS A 128 -13.11 45.40 2.79
C LYS A 128 -13.48 46.84 3.13
N LYS A 129 -14.75 47.13 3.44
CA LYS A 129 -15.17 48.48 3.86
C LYS A 129 -14.48 48.91 5.15
N ASP A 130 -14.44 48.02 6.13
CA ASP A 130 -13.77 48.26 7.40
C ASP A 130 -12.26 48.51 7.17
N LYS A 131 -11.65 47.76 6.24
CA LYS A 131 -10.25 47.95 5.87
C LYS A 131 -9.99 49.29 5.17
N ILE A 132 -10.88 49.72 4.28
CA ILE A 132 -10.79 51.05 3.65
C ILE A 132 -10.85 52.14 4.73
N GLN A 133 -11.75 52.01 5.71
CA GLN A 133 -11.83 52.95 6.82
C GLN A 133 -10.56 52.95 7.69
N GLU A 134 -9.98 51.78 7.97
CA GLU A 134 -8.70 51.64 8.67
C GLU A 134 -7.57 52.36 7.93
N ILE A 135 -7.47 52.16 6.61
CA ILE A 135 -6.46 52.81 5.76
C ILE A 135 -6.65 54.33 5.75
N ASN A 136 -7.87 54.82 5.61
CA ASN A 136 -8.17 56.26 5.63
C ASN A 136 -7.82 56.89 6.98
N ASN A 137 -8.22 56.27 8.09
CA ASN A 137 -7.86 56.72 9.44
C ASN A 137 -6.34 56.76 9.64
N ALA A 138 -5.61 55.79 9.09
CA ALA A 138 -4.15 55.75 9.16
C ALA A 138 -3.50 56.86 8.32
N LYS A 139 -4.03 57.14 7.12
CA LYS A 139 -3.59 58.26 6.27
C LYS A 139 -3.84 59.61 6.95
N GLU A 140 -5.05 59.83 7.49
CA GLU A 140 -5.39 61.04 8.24
C GLU A 140 -4.49 61.24 9.47
N LYS A 141 -4.22 60.16 10.23
CA LYS A 141 -3.30 60.20 11.36
C LYS A 141 -1.89 60.60 10.92
N TYR A 142 -1.38 60.01 9.84
CA TYR A 142 -0.06 60.36 9.30
C TYR A 142 0.00 61.83 8.90
N GLU A 143 -0.98 62.31 8.13
CA GLU A 143 -1.06 63.71 7.71
C GLU A 143 -1.17 64.67 8.89
N GLY A 144 -1.94 64.30 9.92
CA GLY A 144 -2.06 65.06 11.17
C GLY A 144 -0.74 65.15 11.94
N LEU A 145 0.03 64.05 12.03
CA LEU A 145 1.36 64.07 12.63
C LEU A 145 2.34 64.92 11.79
N MET A 146 2.29 64.82 10.46
CA MET A 146 3.17 65.60 9.58
C MET A 146 2.86 67.10 9.61
N LYS A 147 1.59 67.51 9.79
CA LYS A 147 1.24 68.91 10.06
C LYS A 147 1.91 69.42 11.34
N LYS A 148 1.86 68.65 12.43
CA LYS A 148 2.55 69.00 13.70
C LYS A 148 4.07 69.07 13.54
N VAL A 149 4.66 68.21 12.70
CA VAL A 149 6.10 68.25 12.39
C VAL A 149 6.50 69.55 11.72
N ASN A 150 5.65 70.10 10.84
CA ASN A 150 5.93 71.35 10.14
C ASN A 150 6.02 72.56 11.10
N ASP A 151 5.30 72.51 12.22
CA ASP A 151 5.27 73.58 13.23
C ASP A 151 6.43 73.50 14.24
N LEU A 152 7.21 72.41 14.24
CA LEU A 152 8.30 72.15 15.20
C LEU A 152 9.68 72.32 14.55
N LYS A 153 10.64 72.90 15.29
CA LYS A 153 12.06 72.97 14.86
C LYS A 153 12.84 71.75 15.36
N CYS A 154 13.79 71.23 14.57
CA CYS A 154 14.67 70.13 15.03
C CYS A 154 15.70 70.73 15.99
N GLU A 155 15.82 70.17 17.18
CA GLU A 155 16.85 70.57 18.17
C GLU A 155 18.11 69.70 18.05
N CYS A 156 18.29 69.08 16.89
CA CYS A 156 19.16 67.94 16.64
C CYS A 156 20.58 68.36 16.20
N GLU A 157 20.81 69.66 16.01
CA GLU A 157 22.09 70.21 15.60
C GLU A 157 23.01 70.38 16.82
N LYS A 158 24.04 69.51 16.89
CA LYS A 158 25.29 69.57 17.70
C LYS A 158 25.47 68.41 18.70
N ASP A 159 25.99 67.32 18.16
CA ASP A 159 27.10 66.50 18.68
C ASP A 159 27.16 66.05 20.16
N THR A 160 26.05 65.98 20.90
CA THR A 160 26.06 65.34 22.22
C THR A 160 24.74 64.61 22.52
N PHE A 161 24.85 63.29 22.69
CA PHE A 161 23.96 62.35 23.40
C PHE A 161 22.44 62.65 23.46
N TYR A 162 21.66 61.80 22.78
CA TYR A 162 20.27 61.42 23.08
C TYR A 162 19.33 62.47 23.70
N ARG A 163 19.11 63.61 23.05
CA ARG A 163 17.90 64.39 23.32
C ARG A 163 16.73 63.80 22.54
N LYS A 164 15.63 63.48 23.23
CA LYS A 164 14.34 63.15 22.60
C LYS A 164 13.81 64.40 21.92
N CYS A 165 14.27 64.67 20.70
CA CYS A 165 13.70 65.76 19.91
C CYS A 165 12.25 65.41 19.54
N ASP A 166 11.31 66.27 19.91
CA ASP A 166 9.88 66.04 19.66
C ASP A 166 9.58 65.92 18.17
N ARG A 167 10.22 66.76 17.33
CA ARG A 167 10.09 66.67 15.87
C ARG A 167 10.52 65.29 15.34
N CYS A 168 11.71 64.81 15.71
CA CYS A 168 12.21 63.50 15.29
C CYS A 168 11.38 62.34 15.85
N THR A 169 10.81 62.52 17.05
CA THR A 169 9.94 61.52 17.68
C THR A 169 8.63 61.39 16.92
N ILE A 170 7.99 62.52 16.56
CA ILE A 170 6.74 62.53 15.78
C ILE A 170 6.96 62.01 14.36
N ILE A 171 8.09 62.32 13.70
CA ILE A 171 8.45 61.73 12.40
C ILE A 171 8.58 60.21 12.51
N LYS A 172 9.26 59.71 13.55
CA LYS A 172 9.35 58.26 13.80
C LYS A 172 7.98 57.65 14.08
N GLU A 173 7.12 58.33 14.82
CA GLU A 173 5.74 57.88 15.07
C GLU A 173 4.95 57.79 13.76
N ALA A 174 5.01 58.81 12.90
CA ALA A 174 4.35 58.85 11.61
C ALA A 174 4.84 57.72 10.69
N ASN A 175 6.16 57.55 10.56
CA ASN A 175 6.75 56.48 9.75
C ASN A 175 6.49 55.07 10.31
N ASN A 176 6.17 54.95 11.59
CA ASN A 176 5.84 53.68 12.23
C ASN A 176 4.34 53.33 12.17
N ILE A 177 3.50 54.18 11.58
CA ILE A 177 2.11 53.81 11.30
C ILE A 177 2.14 52.66 10.29
N LYS A 178 1.67 51.49 10.71
CA LYS A 178 1.56 50.30 9.89
C LYS A 178 0.11 49.92 9.73
N VAL A 179 -0.23 49.51 8.51
CA VAL A 179 -1.52 48.94 8.16
C VAL A 179 -1.21 47.61 7.49
N ASP A 180 -1.73 46.54 8.06
CA ASP A 180 -1.57 45.19 7.50
C ASP A 180 -2.31 45.11 6.16
N ILE A 181 -1.88 44.25 5.25
CA ILE A 181 -2.64 43.96 4.05
C ILE A 181 -3.89 43.14 4.38
N TYR A 182 -4.89 43.17 3.51
CA TYR A 182 -6.06 42.31 3.54
C TYR A 182 -5.90 41.20 2.51
N GLU A 183 -5.96 39.95 2.96
CA GLU A 183 -6.01 38.77 2.09
C GLU A 183 -7.39 38.11 2.17
N CYS A 184 -8.02 37.89 1.01
CA CYS A 184 -9.32 37.23 0.95
C CYS A 184 -9.25 35.80 1.55
N PRO A 185 -10.16 35.44 2.48
CA PRO A 185 -10.10 34.17 3.19
C PRO A 185 -10.39 32.96 2.29
N ILE A 186 -11.04 33.15 1.13
CA ILE A 186 -11.41 32.12 0.16
C ILE A 186 -11.04 32.54 -1.27
N PRO A 187 -10.77 31.62 -2.21
CA PRO A 187 -10.44 31.97 -3.59
C PRO A 187 -11.54 32.74 -4.32
N SER A 188 -11.13 33.62 -5.24
CA SER A 188 -12.02 34.40 -6.12
C SER A 188 -12.77 33.51 -7.11
N LYS A 189 -12.11 32.46 -7.60
CA LYS A 189 -12.70 31.48 -8.52
C LYS A 189 -13.76 30.66 -7.79
N ARG A 190 -15.00 30.72 -8.31
CA ARG A 190 -16.18 30.01 -7.79
C ARG A 190 -15.91 28.52 -7.50
N ARG A 191 -15.24 27.82 -8.42
CA ARG A 191 -14.93 26.38 -8.30
C ARG A 191 -13.98 26.07 -7.15
N SER A 192 -12.87 26.81 -7.05
CA SER A 192 -11.92 26.68 -5.95
C SER A 192 -12.55 27.05 -4.61
N ALA A 193 -13.44 28.06 -4.57
CA ALA A 193 -14.21 28.38 -3.38
C ALA A 193 -15.17 27.24 -2.96
N LEU A 194 -15.85 26.60 -3.92
CA LEU A 194 -16.70 25.44 -3.66
C LEU A 194 -15.90 24.25 -3.14
N ALA A 195 -14.74 23.98 -3.72
CA ALA A 195 -13.83 22.93 -3.24
C ALA A 195 -13.42 23.17 -1.78
N VAL A 196 -12.99 24.39 -1.43
CA VAL A 196 -12.67 24.76 -0.04
C VAL A 196 -13.87 24.55 0.88
N MET A 197 -15.07 24.99 0.46
CA MET A 197 -16.26 24.82 1.29
C MET A 197 -16.67 23.36 1.46
N PHE A 198 -16.52 22.55 0.42
CA PHE A 198 -16.72 21.10 0.50
C PHE A 198 -15.76 20.48 1.52
N GLU A 199 -14.48 20.82 1.49
CA GLU A 199 -13.50 20.29 2.46
C GLU A 199 -13.86 20.63 3.91
N LEU A 200 -14.32 21.86 4.15
CA LEU A 200 -14.76 22.32 5.47
C LEU A 200 -16.03 21.60 5.94
N GLN A 201 -16.95 21.31 5.02
CA GLN A 201 -18.29 20.78 5.33
C GLN A 201 -18.54 19.35 4.83
N MET A 202 -17.46 18.61 4.52
CA MET A 202 -17.55 17.28 3.93
C MET A 202 -18.34 16.32 4.82
N PRO A 203 -19.32 15.60 4.25
CA PRO A 203 -20.03 14.52 4.95
C PRO A 203 -19.05 13.51 5.54
N ASN A 204 -19.36 13.02 6.75
CA ASN A 204 -18.46 12.13 7.49
C ASN A 204 -18.18 10.82 6.74
N GLU A 205 -19.14 10.34 5.97
CA GLU A 205 -19.06 9.10 5.20
C GLU A 205 -17.99 9.22 4.09
N ILE A 206 -18.02 10.32 3.33
CA ILE A 206 -17.00 10.62 2.31
C ILE A 206 -15.64 10.85 2.95
N ARG A 207 -15.61 11.56 4.09
CA ARG A 207 -14.38 11.84 4.84
C ARG A 207 -13.70 10.55 5.32
N CYS A 208 -14.46 9.61 5.89
CA CYS A 208 -13.95 8.31 6.31
C CYS A 208 -13.42 7.50 5.12
N TYR A 209 -14.16 7.45 4.01
CA TYR A 209 -13.72 6.74 2.81
C TYR A 209 -12.43 7.33 2.25
N ARG A 210 -12.35 8.65 2.13
CA ARG A 210 -11.16 9.34 1.64
C ARG A 210 -9.95 9.14 2.55
N ASP A 211 -10.13 9.15 3.87
CA ASP A 211 -9.05 8.89 4.83
C ASP A 211 -8.52 7.45 4.72
N ILE A 212 -9.36 6.47 4.42
CA ILE A 212 -8.94 5.07 4.22
C ILE A 212 -8.21 4.92 2.89
N LEU A 213 -8.75 5.51 1.80
CA LEU A 213 -8.09 5.50 0.50
C LEU A 213 -6.70 6.15 0.58
N TRP A 214 -6.62 7.34 1.19
CA TRP A 214 -5.34 8.03 1.39
C TRP A 214 -4.37 7.21 2.24
N GLN A 215 -4.82 6.59 3.33
CA GLN A 215 -3.95 5.73 4.15
C GLN A 215 -3.45 4.50 3.38
N PHE A 216 -4.28 3.92 2.52
CA PHE A 216 -3.88 2.79 1.71
C PHE A 216 -2.83 3.21 0.67
N VAL A 217 -3.01 4.36 0.01
CA VAL A 217 -2.02 4.90 -0.95
C VAL A 217 -0.70 5.27 -0.26
N ASN A 218 -0.74 5.76 0.99
CA ASN A 218 0.43 6.17 1.78
C ASN A 218 1.02 5.07 2.67
N ARG A 219 0.60 3.80 2.50
CA ARG A 219 1.22 2.67 3.21
C ARG A 219 2.72 2.67 2.89
N PRO A 220 3.63 2.35 3.84
CA PRO A 220 3.41 2.01 5.26
C PRO A 220 3.45 3.19 6.22
N LYS A 221 4.10 4.29 5.82
CA LYS A 221 4.42 5.43 6.65
C LYS A 221 3.83 6.66 5.99
N PRO A 222 2.63 7.09 6.41
CA PRO A 222 2.10 8.37 6.00
C PRO A 222 3.03 9.44 6.57
N ASN A 223 3.93 9.95 5.75
CA ASN A 223 4.77 11.07 6.12
C ASN A 223 4.16 12.31 5.46
N PRO A 224 3.33 13.09 6.18
CA PRO A 224 2.87 14.35 5.64
C PRO A 224 4.11 15.18 5.33
N SER A 225 4.26 15.63 4.09
CA SER A 225 5.35 16.52 3.73
C SER A 225 5.37 17.70 4.71
N ASN A 226 6.49 17.89 5.42
CA ASN A 226 6.61 18.87 6.50
C ASN A 226 6.51 20.34 6.05
N ASN A 227 6.33 20.60 4.75
CA ASN A 227 6.44 21.93 4.16
C ASN A 227 5.10 22.50 3.65
N MET A 228 3.95 21.94 4.04
CA MET A 228 2.65 22.48 3.61
C MET A 228 1.96 23.31 4.70
N HIS A 229 1.24 24.34 4.25
CA HIS A 229 0.45 25.22 5.09
C HIS A 229 -0.99 24.70 5.20
N GLU A 230 -1.41 24.26 6.40
CA GLU A 230 -2.78 23.84 6.67
C GLU A 230 -3.71 25.06 6.78
N TRP A 231 -4.76 25.11 5.95
CA TRP A 231 -5.64 26.29 5.83
C TRP A 231 -6.25 26.72 7.17
N LEU A 232 -6.69 25.77 7.99
CA LEU A 232 -7.29 26.03 9.31
C LEU A 232 -6.25 26.32 10.41
N ARG A 233 -4.96 26.39 10.07
CA ARG A 233 -3.87 26.81 10.96
C ARG A 233 -3.15 28.07 10.48
N THR A 234 -3.38 28.51 9.25
CA THR A 234 -2.78 29.70 8.63
C THR A 234 -3.66 30.93 8.87
N ARG A 235 -3.07 32.06 9.28
CA ARG A 235 -3.81 33.33 9.39
C ARG A 235 -3.87 34.04 8.03
N PRO A 236 -4.93 34.80 7.72
CA PRO A 236 -6.16 35.01 8.49
C PRO A 236 -7.21 33.89 8.29
N HIS A 237 -6.96 32.93 7.41
CA HIS A 237 -7.90 31.87 6.99
C HIS A 237 -8.48 31.08 8.16
N GLN A 238 -7.65 30.69 9.14
CA GLN A 238 -8.10 30.05 10.37
C GLN A 238 -9.24 30.80 11.05
N ASN A 239 -9.11 32.11 11.24
CA ASN A 239 -10.09 32.91 11.99
C ASN A 239 -11.40 33.07 11.22
N LYS A 240 -11.30 33.20 9.89
CA LYS A 240 -12.45 33.46 9.02
C LYS A 240 -13.21 32.19 8.65
N LEU A 241 -12.52 31.05 8.54
CA LEU A 241 -13.09 29.80 8.02
C LEU A 241 -13.44 28.76 9.09
N ARG A 242 -12.81 28.79 10.28
CA ARG A 242 -12.98 27.73 11.30
C ARG A 242 -14.41 27.53 11.78
N GLN A 243 -15.23 28.59 11.80
CA GLN A 243 -16.64 28.51 12.16
C GLN A 243 -17.48 27.67 11.19
N PHE A 244 -17.00 27.47 9.96
CA PHE A 244 -17.70 26.68 8.94
C PHE A 244 -17.25 25.22 8.90
N PHE A 245 -16.26 24.83 9.70
CA PHE A 245 -15.74 23.46 9.74
C PHE A 245 -16.69 22.55 10.52
N LYS A 246 -17.14 21.46 9.89
CA LYS A 246 -18.07 20.48 10.49
C LYS A 246 -17.44 19.12 10.80
N GLY A 247 -16.16 18.95 10.52
CA GLY A 247 -15.47 17.67 10.68
C GLY A 247 -14.92 17.41 12.08
N SER A 248 -14.37 16.21 12.27
CA SER A 248 -13.51 15.90 13.42
C SER A 248 -12.09 16.45 13.19
N ASN A 249 -11.39 16.80 14.27
CA ASN A 249 -9.99 17.21 14.20
C ASN A 249 -9.03 16.03 13.89
N ASN A 250 -9.51 14.78 13.98
CA ASN A 250 -8.70 13.56 13.83
C ASN A 250 -8.60 13.02 12.39
N CYS A 251 -8.91 13.83 11.37
CA CYS A 251 -8.81 13.42 9.96
C CYS A 251 -7.37 13.25 9.49
N LYS A 252 -7.15 12.32 8.55
CA LYS A 252 -5.85 12.10 7.91
C LYS A 252 -5.62 13.05 6.75
N VAL A 253 -6.65 13.27 5.94
CA VAL A 253 -6.60 14.20 4.81
C VAL A 253 -7.08 15.58 5.23
N LYS A 254 -6.25 16.59 4.96
CA LYS A 254 -6.50 18.00 5.30
C LYS A 254 -6.37 18.90 4.07
N LEU A 255 -7.10 20.01 4.08
CA LEU A 255 -6.92 21.10 3.12
C LEU A 255 -5.62 21.87 3.43
N VAL A 256 -4.71 21.89 2.48
CA VAL A 256 -3.35 22.44 2.60
C VAL A 256 -2.98 23.29 1.37
N SER A 257 -1.84 23.96 1.43
CA SER A 257 -1.28 24.79 0.37
C SER A 257 0.25 24.70 0.39
N GLU A 258 0.89 24.70 -0.79
CA GLU A 258 2.35 24.85 -0.89
C GLU A 258 2.78 26.31 -0.71
N THR A 259 1.92 27.25 -1.10
CA THR A 259 2.15 28.68 -0.95
C THR A 259 1.75 29.13 0.45
N LYS A 260 2.57 29.98 1.05
CA LYS A 260 2.24 30.67 2.30
C LYS A 260 1.21 31.77 2.07
N SER A 261 0.43 32.09 3.10
CA SER A 261 -0.39 33.31 3.12
C SER A 261 0.51 34.54 2.94
N ILE A 262 0.01 35.53 2.22
CA ILE A 262 0.71 36.80 2.01
C ILE A 262 0.82 37.56 3.33
N THR A 263 -0.16 37.40 4.23
CA THR A 263 -0.12 37.95 5.60
C THR A 263 0.97 37.34 6.48
N GLU A 264 1.50 36.17 6.13
CA GLU A 264 2.62 35.52 6.80
C GLU A 264 3.95 35.75 6.06
N SER A 265 3.95 36.62 5.05
CA SER A 265 5.13 36.97 4.25
C SER A 265 5.76 38.31 4.67
N HIS A 266 6.92 38.65 4.09
CA HIS A 266 7.53 39.98 4.28
C HIS A 266 6.69 41.13 3.69
N TYR A 267 5.61 40.82 2.98
CA TYR A 267 4.65 41.78 2.41
C TYR A 267 3.40 41.94 3.28
N SER A 268 3.39 41.42 4.51
CA SER A 268 2.24 41.46 5.42
C SER A 268 1.80 42.87 5.83
N THR A 269 2.70 43.84 5.74
CA THR A 269 2.43 45.26 5.99
C THR A 269 2.81 46.10 4.78
N ALA A 270 1.98 47.08 4.44
CA ALA A 270 2.34 48.07 3.42
C ALA A 270 3.64 48.81 3.78
N ARG A 271 4.43 49.16 2.77
CA ARG A 271 5.75 49.81 2.98
C ARG A 271 5.61 51.18 3.63
N HIS A 272 4.65 51.99 3.18
CA HIS A 272 4.38 53.31 3.73
C HIS A 272 2.95 53.74 3.42
N VAL A 273 2.21 54.18 4.45
CA VAL A 273 0.75 54.38 4.39
C VAL A 273 0.30 55.41 3.36
N ILE A 274 1.09 56.45 3.13
CA ILE A 274 0.76 57.51 2.16
C ILE A 274 1.08 57.10 0.72
N SER A 275 2.20 56.40 0.49
CA SER A 275 2.68 56.13 -0.88
C SER A 275 2.07 54.86 -1.47
N THR A 276 1.44 54.03 -0.65
CA THR A 276 0.81 52.78 -1.09
C THR A 276 -0.60 53.09 -1.62
N PRO A 277 -0.89 52.79 -2.91
CA PRO A 277 -2.23 52.87 -3.47
C PRO A 277 -3.22 52.00 -2.69
N LEU A 278 -4.51 52.34 -2.73
CA LEU A 278 -5.52 51.61 -1.97
C LEU A 278 -5.60 50.14 -2.42
N GLU A 279 -5.42 49.89 -3.71
CA GLU A 279 -5.49 48.58 -4.35
C GLU A 279 -4.40 47.64 -3.86
N GLU A 280 -3.21 48.15 -3.53
CA GLU A 280 -2.08 47.36 -3.03
C GLU A 280 -2.26 46.83 -1.60
N TYR A 281 -3.34 47.23 -0.92
CA TYR A 281 -3.73 46.66 0.36
C TYR A 281 -4.61 45.42 0.23
N PHE A 282 -5.18 45.15 -0.95
CA PHE A 282 -6.15 44.06 -1.14
C PHE A 282 -5.56 42.96 -2.01
N TYR A 283 -5.44 41.77 -1.44
CA TYR A 283 -4.96 40.59 -2.12
C TYR A 283 -6.04 39.53 -2.24
N GLU A 284 -6.07 38.86 -3.38
CA GLU A 284 -6.77 37.59 -3.49
C GLU A 284 -6.14 36.54 -2.57
N ASN A 285 -6.87 35.45 -2.35
CA ASN A 285 -6.39 34.32 -1.57
C ASN A 285 -5.07 33.78 -2.18
N GLY A 286 -4.00 33.80 -1.40
CA GLY A 286 -2.67 33.35 -1.81
C GLY A 286 -2.45 31.86 -1.60
N LEU A 287 -3.39 31.14 -0.97
CA LEU A 287 -3.30 29.71 -0.74
C LEU A 287 -3.81 28.92 -1.95
N GLN A 288 -3.06 27.90 -2.33
CA GLN A 288 -3.51 26.94 -3.33
C GLN A 288 -4.45 25.90 -2.71
N VAL A 289 -5.47 25.50 -3.47
CA VAL A 289 -6.46 24.51 -3.02
C VAL A 289 -5.90 23.11 -3.28
N GLN A 290 -5.37 22.49 -2.23
CA GLN A 290 -4.80 21.14 -2.30
C GLN A 290 -5.19 20.33 -1.06
N ILE A 291 -5.06 19.01 -1.14
CA ILE A 291 -5.13 18.14 0.04
C ILE A 291 -3.76 17.66 0.47
N SER A 292 -3.68 17.14 1.69
CA SER A 292 -2.48 16.50 2.23
C SER A 292 -1.89 15.52 1.20
N PRO A 293 -0.61 15.69 0.81
CA PRO A 293 -0.06 14.96 -0.31
C PRO A 293 0.05 13.47 0.00
N THR A 294 0.05 12.68 -1.06
CA THR A 294 0.33 11.25 -1.01
C THR A 294 1.81 11.02 -1.25
N LYS A 295 2.45 10.20 -0.42
CA LYS A 295 3.75 9.61 -0.71
C LYS A 295 3.51 8.19 -1.18
N ILE A 296 3.44 8.05 -2.49
CA ILE A 296 3.25 6.76 -3.16
C ILE A 296 4.47 5.89 -2.84
N ASN A 297 4.23 4.64 -2.48
CA ASN A 297 5.28 3.65 -2.32
C ASN A 297 5.98 3.40 -3.66
N ASP A 298 7.29 3.20 -3.61
CA ASP A 298 8.01 2.75 -4.79
C ASP A 298 7.52 1.33 -5.17
N PHE A 299 7.15 1.16 -6.43
CA PHE A 299 6.56 -0.10 -6.90
C PHE A 299 7.56 -1.26 -6.74
N GLN A 300 8.86 -1.03 -6.95
CA GLN A 300 9.88 -2.07 -6.81
C GLN A 300 10.04 -2.48 -5.34
N ASP A 301 9.95 -1.54 -4.40
CA ASP A 301 9.99 -1.86 -2.96
C ASP A 301 8.80 -2.74 -2.54
N GLU A 302 7.60 -2.49 -3.08
CA GLU A 302 6.43 -3.36 -2.83
C GLU A 302 6.59 -4.74 -3.47
N CYS A 303 7.02 -4.81 -4.74
CA CYS A 303 7.32 -6.07 -5.41
C CYS A 303 8.36 -6.89 -4.65
N ARG A 304 9.41 -6.25 -4.12
CA ARG A 304 10.44 -6.91 -3.31
C ARG A 304 9.90 -7.46 -1.99
N THR A 305 8.91 -6.80 -1.39
CA THR A 305 8.23 -7.32 -0.19
C THR A 305 7.45 -8.61 -0.49
N LEU A 306 6.93 -8.72 -1.72
CA LEU A 306 6.17 -9.87 -2.20
C LEU A 306 7.04 -10.98 -2.83
N THR A 307 8.34 -10.73 -3.01
CA THR A 307 9.24 -11.61 -3.74
C THR A 307 10.36 -12.13 -2.83
N PRO A 308 10.51 -13.45 -2.66
CA PRO A 308 11.59 -14.00 -1.84
C PRO A 308 12.96 -13.66 -2.43
N GLN A 309 13.95 -13.48 -1.55
CA GLN A 309 15.30 -13.09 -1.92
C GLN A 309 16.23 -14.29 -1.76
N LEU A 310 16.98 -14.62 -2.81
CA LEU A 310 17.96 -15.69 -2.81
C LEU A 310 19.15 -15.30 -1.92
N THR A 311 19.41 -16.14 -0.91
CA THR A 311 20.50 -15.96 0.06
C THR A 311 21.76 -16.71 -0.35
N ASP A 312 21.63 -17.82 -1.08
CA ASP A 312 22.77 -18.57 -1.59
C ASP A 312 23.49 -17.78 -2.70
N SER A 313 24.77 -17.49 -2.44
CA SER A 313 25.70 -16.90 -3.39
C SER A 313 25.76 -17.59 -4.75
N ASN A 314 25.52 -18.91 -4.82
CA ASN A 314 25.55 -19.65 -6.08
C ASN A 314 24.38 -19.30 -7.00
N TYR A 315 23.21 -18.99 -6.41
CA TYR A 315 21.98 -18.68 -7.14
C TYR A 315 21.69 -17.19 -7.21
N LYS A 316 22.44 -16.35 -6.49
CA LYS A 316 22.18 -14.92 -6.35
C LYS A 316 22.09 -14.16 -7.69
N ASP A 317 22.91 -14.52 -8.67
CA ASP A 317 22.87 -13.91 -10.01
C ASP A 317 21.62 -14.28 -10.81
N LEU A 318 20.85 -15.27 -10.35
CA LEU A 318 19.58 -15.72 -10.92
C LEU A 318 18.36 -15.08 -10.24
N GLN A 319 18.52 -14.11 -9.32
CA GLN A 319 17.39 -13.45 -8.64
C GLN A 319 16.34 -12.90 -9.61
N PHE A 320 16.77 -12.45 -10.80
CA PHE A 320 15.84 -11.95 -11.82
C PHE A 320 14.81 -12.99 -12.27
N SER A 321 15.11 -14.30 -12.19
CA SER A 321 14.17 -15.37 -12.54
C SER A 321 13.08 -15.54 -11.49
N ILE A 322 13.32 -15.09 -10.25
CA ILE A 322 12.32 -15.00 -9.18
C ILE A 322 11.52 -13.70 -9.29
N ASP A 323 12.17 -12.59 -9.65
CA ASP A 323 11.53 -11.27 -9.64
C ASP A 323 10.43 -11.08 -10.69
N ASN A 324 10.55 -11.72 -11.85
CA ASN A 324 9.57 -11.60 -12.93
C ASN A 324 9.55 -12.85 -13.81
N THR A 325 8.67 -12.85 -14.82
CA THR A 325 8.54 -13.92 -15.82
C THR A 325 8.77 -13.40 -17.26
N GLU A 326 9.04 -12.10 -17.41
CA GLU A 326 9.14 -11.38 -18.69
C GLU A 326 10.55 -11.51 -19.29
N PHE A 327 11.01 -12.74 -19.46
CA PHE A 327 12.28 -13.03 -20.12
C PHE A 327 12.21 -14.36 -20.86
N VAL A 328 13.18 -14.55 -21.76
CA VAL A 328 13.32 -15.77 -22.56
C VAL A 328 14.54 -16.56 -22.11
N GLN A 329 14.50 -17.88 -22.29
CA GLN A 329 15.60 -18.79 -21.96
C GLN A 329 16.95 -18.36 -22.56
N ASN A 330 16.97 -17.79 -23.77
CA ASN A 330 18.21 -17.31 -24.39
C ASN A 330 18.98 -16.27 -23.54
N ARG A 331 18.27 -15.48 -22.71
CA ARG A 331 18.90 -14.57 -21.76
C ARG A 331 19.73 -15.34 -20.74
N VAL A 332 19.16 -16.40 -20.17
CA VAL A 332 19.80 -17.25 -19.16
C VAL A 332 21.06 -17.90 -19.73
N ILE A 333 20.96 -18.42 -20.96
CA ILE A 333 22.10 -19.04 -21.66
C ILE A 333 23.21 -18.01 -21.91
N ALA A 334 22.87 -16.78 -22.31
CA ALA A 334 23.86 -15.71 -22.50
C ALA A 334 24.57 -15.32 -21.19
N GLU A 335 23.92 -15.52 -20.04
CA GLU A 335 24.45 -15.25 -18.71
C GLU A 335 25.19 -16.44 -18.07
N LEU A 336 25.41 -17.54 -18.80
CA LEU A 336 26.19 -18.70 -18.33
C LEU A 336 27.59 -18.34 -17.81
N SER A 337 28.17 -17.24 -18.29
CA SER A 337 29.45 -16.71 -17.79
C SER A 337 29.40 -16.26 -16.32
N LYS A 338 28.20 -16.00 -15.78
CA LYS A 338 27.95 -15.67 -14.37
C LYS A 338 27.71 -16.92 -13.50
N CYS A 339 27.66 -18.12 -14.09
CA CYS A 339 27.43 -19.35 -13.35
C CYS A 339 28.54 -19.58 -12.31
N SER A 340 28.14 -19.85 -11.06
CA SER A 340 29.07 -20.22 -10.00
C SER A 340 29.81 -21.51 -10.33
N LEU A 341 31.09 -21.61 -9.96
CA LEU A 341 31.89 -22.82 -10.13
C LEU A 341 31.33 -24.04 -9.37
N LYS A 342 30.45 -23.83 -8.40
CA LYS A 342 29.79 -24.90 -7.64
C LYS A 342 28.52 -25.42 -8.30
N LEU A 343 27.90 -24.65 -9.20
CA LEU A 343 26.71 -25.07 -9.92
C LEU A 343 27.07 -25.72 -11.24
N LYS A 344 26.33 -26.76 -11.61
CA LYS A 344 26.46 -27.32 -12.95
C LYS A 344 25.86 -26.33 -13.96
N PRO A 345 26.47 -26.13 -15.14
CA PRO A 345 25.89 -25.25 -16.16
C PRO A 345 24.45 -25.63 -16.56
N ALA A 346 24.14 -26.92 -16.57
CA ALA A 346 22.78 -27.41 -16.84
C ALA A 346 21.78 -26.96 -15.75
N GLU A 347 22.17 -27.05 -14.47
CA GLU A 347 21.35 -26.62 -13.34
C GLU A 347 21.14 -25.11 -13.33
N PHE A 348 22.17 -24.32 -13.65
CA PHE A 348 22.04 -22.87 -13.83
C PHE A 348 21.02 -22.50 -14.91
N VAL A 349 21.07 -23.18 -16.05
CA VAL A 349 20.13 -22.94 -17.16
C VAL A 349 18.73 -23.37 -16.76
N GLU A 350 18.57 -24.54 -16.16
CA GLU A 350 17.26 -25.08 -15.77
C GLU A 350 16.59 -24.18 -14.71
N PHE A 351 17.33 -23.79 -13.67
CA PHE A 351 16.86 -22.86 -12.64
C PHE A 351 16.48 -21.50 -13.24
N GLY A 352 17.40 -20.90 -14.01
CA GLY A 352 17.19 -19.58 -14.58
C GLY A 352 16.05 -19.54 -15.59
N SER A 353 15.81 -20.65 -16.30
CA SER A 353 14.78 -20.74 -17.36
C SER A 353 13.42 -21.19 -16.85
N PHE A 354 13.32 -21.70 -15.61
CA PHE A 354 12.07 -22.26 -15.07
C PHE A 354 10.86 -21.32 -15.22
N ARG A 355 11.08 -20.01 -15.06
CA ARG A 355 10.05 -18.98 -15.13
C ARG A 355 10.07 -18.14 -16.41
N SER A 356 10.79 -18.57 -17.44
CA SER A 356 10.80 -17.87 -18.73
C SER A 356 9.43 -18.03 -19.42
N GLY A 357 8.60 -16.99 -19.36
CA GLY A 357 7.22 -17.02 -19.80
C GLY A 357 6.29 -17.63 -18.75
N HIS A 358 5.37 -16.82 -18.22
CA HIS A 358 4.46 -17.19 -17.12
C HIS A 358 3.58 -18.41 -17.41
N ARG A 359 3.19 -18.62 -18.67
CA ARG A 359 2.35 -19.74 -19.12
C ARG A 359 3.11 -21.08 -19.21
N LEU A 360 4.44 -21.07 -19.18
CA LEU A 360 5.27 -22.27 -19.35
C LEU A 360 5.69 -22.92 -18.02
N GLN A 361 5.48 -22.24 -16.89
CA GLN A 361 5.98 -22.68 -15.57
C GLN A 361 5.54 -24.12 -15.22
N TRP A 362 4.30 -24.49 -15.52
CA TRP A 362 3.80 -25.86 -15.26
C TRP A 362 4.41 -26.91 -16.19
N TRP A 363 4.65 -26.57 -17.46
CA TRP A 363 5.34 -27.45 -18.40
C TRP A 363 6.81 -27.65 -18.02
N ASN A 364 7.46 -26.59 -17.56
CA ASN A 364 8.82 -26.65 -17.04
C ASN A 364 8.89 -27.51 -15.77
N LEU A 365 7.92 -27.36 -14.85
CA LEU A 365 7.83 -28.22 -13.67
C LEU A 365 7.63 -29.70 -14.02
N LEU A 366 6.74 -30.00 -14.97
CA LEU A 366 6.53 -31.37 -15.42
C LEU A 366 7.81 -31.96 -16.03
N SER A 367 8.55 -31.16 -16.79
CA SER A 367 9.84 -31.56 -17.38
C SER A 367 10.89 -31.84 -16.30
N ILE A 368 11.00 -30.98 -15.29
CA ILE A 368 11.90 -31.19 -14.14
C ILE A 368 11.54 -32.48 -13.40
N LEU A 369 10.26 -32.73 -13.15
CA LEU A 369 9.79 -33.95 -12.47
C LEU A 369 10.03 -35.23 -13.29
N GLU A 370 10.14 -35.13 -14.61
CA GLU A 370 10.40 -36.30 -15.47
C GLU A 370 11.89 -36.56 -15.69
N LEU A 371 12.69 -35.49 -15.80
CA LEU A 371 14.11 -35.58 -16.14
C LEU A 371 15.04 -35.52 -14.93
N ASP A 372 14.51 -35.20 -13.74
CA ASP A 372 15.28 -34.94 -12.51
C ASP A 372 16.37 -33.89 -12.75
N SER A 373 16.04 -32.85 -13.52
CA SER A 373 17.00 -31.83 -14.01
C SER A 373 17.39 -30.79 -12.96
N LEU A 374 16.60 -30.62 -11.89
CA LEU A 374 16.91 -29.78 -10.73
C LEU A 374 16.81 -30.58 -9.42
N SER A 375 17.78 -30.36 -8.54
CA SER A 375 17.77 -30.95 -7.20
C SER A 375 16.70 -30.28 -6.33
N MET A 376 15.71 -31.06 -5.88
CA MET A 376 14.67 -30.61 -4.95
C MET A 376 15.15 -30.57 -3.47
N ASP A 377 16.43 -30.84 -3.22
CA ASP A 377 17.07 -30.76 -1.91
C ASP A 377 17.74 -29.40 -1.64
N GLU A 378 17.61 -28.44 -2.56
CA GLU A 378 18.22 -27.12 -2.46
C GLU A 378 17.19 -26.06 -2.08
N GLU A 379 17.46 -25.28 -1.03
CA GLU A 379 16.54 -24.24 -0.55
C GLU A 379 16.20 -23.20 -1.63
N SER A 380 17.19 -22.83 -2.45
CA SER A 380 16.96 -21.91 -3.59
C SER A 380 15.97 -22.48 -4.60
N VAL A 381 16.00 -23.79 -4.85
CA VAL A 381 15.06 -24.48 -5.76
C VAL A 381 13.67 -24.55 -5.13
N VAL A 382 13.58 -24.80 -3.82
CA VAL A 382 12.31 -24.72 -3.08
C VAL A 382 11.72 -23.32 -3.21
N ILE A 383 12.51 -22.26 -3.02
CA ILE A 383 12.08 -20.87 -3.18
C ILE A 383 11.54 -20.63 -4.59
N LEU A 384 12.29 -21.04 -5.62
CA LEU A 384 11.90 -20.89 -7.03
C LEU A 384 10.56 -21.54 -7.33
N ILE A 385 10.41 -22.82 -6.98
CA ILE A 385 9.20 -23.60 -7.27
C ILE A 385 8.04 -23.03 -6.45
N THR A 386 8.17 -22.94 -5.13
CA THR A 386 7.06 -22.48 -4.27
C THR A 386 6.59 -21.07 -4.65
N HIS A 387 7.50 -20.14 -4.96
CA HIS A 387 7.13 -18.81 -5.42
C HIS A 387 6.40 -18.83 -6.76
N ALA A 388 6.90 -19.59 -7.76
CA ALA A 388 6.25 -19.70 -9.06
C ALA A 388 4.82 -20.27 -8.96
N LEU A 389 4.60 -21.21 -8.04
CA LEU A 389 3.31 -21.85 -7.86
C LEU A 389 2.31 -20.99 -7.10
N LEU A 390 2.76 -20.18 -6.14
CA LEU A 390 1.89 -19.40 -5.25
C LEU A 390 1.67 -17.95 -5.70
N GLN A 391 2.58 -17.38 -6.50
CA GLN A 391 2.37 -16.05 -7.09
C GLN A 391 1.16 -16.09 -8.05
N TYR A 392 0.31 -15.07 -7.98
CA TYR A 392 -0.89 -14.98 -8.82
C TYR A 392 -0.53 -14.85 -10.31
N GLY A 393 0.42 -13.97 -10.64
CA GLY A 393 0.91 -13.77 -12.00
C GLY A 393 -0.01 -12.91 -12.87
N PRO A 394 0.32 -12.76 -14.18
CA PRO A 394 -0.35 -11.82 -15.07
C PRO A 394 -1.87 -11.95 -15.12
N VAL A 395 -2.55 -10.81 -15.00
CA VAL A 395 -4.02 -10.73 -14.97
C VAL A 395 -4.53 -10.05 -16.24
N THR A 396 -5.24 -10.82 -17.07
CA THR A 396 -5.84 -10.29 -18.31
C THR A 396 -7.03 -9.36 -18.03
N LYS A 397 -7.18 -8.32 -18.85
CA LYS A 397 -8.36 -7.46 -18.87
C LYS A 397 -9.58 -8.15 -19.52
N ASP A 398 -9.36 -9.17 -20.34
CA ASP A 398 -10.43 -9.94 -20.98
C ASP A 398 -10.54 -11.35 -20.37
N PRO A 399 -11.32 -11.52 -19.28
CA PRO A 399 -11.46 -12.81 -18.61
C PRO A 399 -12.17 -13.86 -19.46
N LYS A 400 -12.85 -13.46 -20.57
CA LYS A 400 -13.54 -14.41 -21.46
C LYS A 400 -12.58 -15.23 -22.31
N SER A 401 -11.34 -14.78 -22.43
CA SER A 401 -10.26 -15.52 -23.12
C SER A 401 -9.73 -16.71 -22.31
N LEU A 402 -10.10 -16.80 -21.02
CA LEU A 402 -9.62 -17.82 -20.08
C LEU A 402 -10.59 -19.00 -19.97
N ILE A 403 -10.08 -20.17 -19.59
CA ILE A 403 -10.91 -21.35 -19.25
C ILE A 403 -11.72 -21.06 -18.00
N CYS A 404 -11.08 -20.43 -17.00
CA CYS A 404 -11.75 -19.98 -15.78
C CYS A 404 -11.33 -18.56 -15.42
N SER A 405 -12.30 -17.66 -15.28
CA SER A 405 -12.08 -16.21 -15.18
C SER A 405 -11.30 -15.76 -13.95
N TRP A 406 -11.47 -16.44 -12.80
CA TRP A 406 -10.75 -16.10 -11.57
C TRP A 406 -9.33 -16.66 -11.53
N CYS A 407 -9.04 -17.66 -12.36
CA CYS A 407 -7.72 -18.26 -12.45
C CYS A 407 -6.84 -17.40 -13.37
N PRO A 408 -5.64 -17.00 -12.97
CA PRO A 408 -4.76 -16.17 -13.81
C PRO A 408 -4.08 -17.03 -14.89
N GLU A 409 -3.51 -16.39 -15.91
CA GLU A 409 -2.95 -17.08 -17.09
C GLU A 409 -1.90 -18.12 -16.73
N SER A 410 -1.08 -17.84 -15.70
CA SER A 410 -0.02 -18.71 -15.20
C SER A 410 -0.49 -20.07 -14.69
N HIS A 411 -1.78 -20.22 -14.37
CA HIS A 411 -2.32 -21.45 -13.79
C HIS A 411 -3.46 -22.08 -14.58
N GLN A 412 -3.81 -21.53 -15.76
CA GLN A 412 -4.88 -22.07 -16.61
C GLN A 412 -4.64 -23.54 -16.98
N GLN A 413 -3.37 -23.95 -17.15
CA GLN A 413 -2.97 -25.31 -17.49
C GLN A 413 -3.47 -26.37 -16.50
N LEU A 414 -3.70 -26.00 -15.22
CA LEU A 414 -4.24 -26.91 -14.19
C LEU A 414 -5.74 -27.18 -14.33
N LEU A 415 -6.43 -26.48 -15.23
CA LEU A 415 -7.83 -26.71 -15.56
C LEU A 415 -7.97 -27.76 -16.68
N GLU A 416 -6.87 -28.30 -17.19
CA GLU A 416 -6.86 -29.36 -18.19
C GLU A 416 -6.64 -30.72 -17.51
N ASP A 417 -7.70 -31.54 -17.43
CA ASP A 417 -7.68 -32.81 -16.70
C ASP A 417 -6.55 -33.75 -17.13
N HIS A 418 -6.27 -33.84 -18.44
CA HIS A 418 -5.17 -34.68 -18.96
C HIS A 418 -3.80 -34.23 -18.44
N PHE A 419 -3.57 -32.92 -18.40
CA PHE A 419 -2.31 -32.38 -17.88
C PHE A 419 -2.17 -32.65 -16.38
N VAL A 420 -3.25 -32.50 -15.62
CA VAL A 420 -3.30 -32.83 -14.20
C VAL A 420 -3.02 -34.31 -13.95
N ASP A 421 -3.57 -35.21 -14.76
CA ASP A 421 -3.34 -36.66 -14.65
C ASP A 421 -1.86 -37.01 -14.84
N GLU A 422 -1.21 -36.40 -15.84
CA GLU A 422 0.23 -36.58 -16.07
C GLU A 422 1.05 -36.08 -14.87
N LEU A 423 0.74 -34.88 -14.35
CA LEU A 423 1.39 -34.35 -13.15
C LEU A 423 1.23 -35.27 -11.94
N ILE A 424 0.02 -35.73 -11.64
CA ILE A 424 -0.25 -36.64 -10.53
C ILE A 424 0.61 -37.90 -10.65
N THR A 425 0.70 -38.47 -11.86
CA THR A 425 1.50 -39.68 -12.12
C THR A 425 2.97 -39.49 -11.76
N ARG A 426 3.57 -38.33 -12.12
CA ARG A 426 4.97 -38.02 -11.77
C ARG A 426 5.14 -37.75 -10.28
N LEU A 427 4.24 -36.99 -9.67
CA LEU A 427 4.26 -36.73 -8.23
C LEU A 427 4.15 -38.02 -7.43
N ASP A 428 3.32 -38.96 -7.86
CA ASP A 428 3.14 -40.24 -7.18
C ASP A 428 4.38 -41.14 -7.23
N ARG A 429 5.16 -41.06 -8.32
CA ARG A 429 6.46 -41.71 -8.45
C ARG A 429 7.45 -41.12 -7.45
N HIS A 430 7.61 -39.79 -7.48
CA HIS A 430 8.48 -39.05 -6.57
C HIS A 430 8.14 -39.28 -5.09
N LEU A 431 6.85 -39.32 -4.74
CA LEU A 431 6.41 -39.64 -3.37
C LEU A 431 6.77 -41.06 -2.94
N LYS A 432 6.73 -42.04 -3.87
CA LYS A 432 7.11 -43.42 -3.56
C LYS A 432 8.62 -43.53 -3.33
N ASP A 433 9.40 -42.85 -4.16
CA ASP A 433 10.86 -42.87 -4.08
C ASP A 433 11.35 -42.17 -2.81
N CYS A 434 10.69 -41.09 -2.39
CA CYS A 434 11.06 -40.38 -1.17
C CYS A 434 10.54 -41.03 0.11
N GLU A 435 9.51 -41.89 0.09
CA GLU A 435 8.81 -42.39 1.30
C GLU A 435 9.74 -42.90 2.42
N CYS A 436 10.85 -43.55 2.06
CA CYS A 436 11.83 -44.10 3.00
C CYS A 436 13.04 -43.17 3.27
N ASN A 437 13.14 -42.05 2.57
CA ASN A 437 14.25 -41.10 2.63
C ASN A 437 13.86 -39.82 3.37
N TRP A 438 13.68 -39.92 4.69
CA TRP A 438 13.38 -38.77 5.55
C TRP A 438 14.51 -37.72 5.62
N GLN A 439 15.67 -37.98 5.02
CA GLN A 439 16.80 -37.06 5.02
C GLN A 439 16.61 -35.87 4.08
N ASN A 440 15.68 -35.95 3.12
CA ASN A 440 15.35 -34.88 2.18
C ASN A 440 13.92 -34.36 2.45
N GLU A 441 13.79 -33.55 3.49
CA GLU A 441 12.53 -32.89 3.88
C GLU A 441 12.01 -31.92 2.84
N LEU A 442 12.91 -31.27 2.10
CA LEU A 442 12.57 -30.23 1.12
C LEU A 442 11.81 -30.81 -0.09
N MET A 443 12.11 -32.04 -0.48
CA MET A 443 11.33 -32.76 -1.49
C MET A 443 9.86 -32.93 -1.08
N LEU A 444 9.59 -33.31 0.18
CA LEU A 444 8.22 -33.43 0.69
C LEU A 444 7.51 -32.07 0.74
N VAL A 445 8.24 -31.00 1.10
CA VAL A 445 7.73 -29.61 1.06
C VAL A 445 7.28 -29.25 -0.36
N ILE A 446 8.16 -29.40 -1.35
CA ILE A 446 7.88 -29.05 -2.74
C ILE A 446 6.68 -29.84 -3.27
N ILE A 447 6.69 -31.17 -3.11
CA ILE A 447 5.59 -32.02 -3.59
C ILE A 447 4.27 -31.63 -2.92
N THR A 448 4.27 -31.38 -1.61
CA THR A 448 3.07 -30.97 -0.89
C THR A 448 2.55 -29.63 -1.42
N VAL A 449 3.41 -28.64 -1.66
CA VAL A 449 2.98 -27.36 -2.24
C VAL A 449 2.40 -27.54 -3.65
N ILE A 450 3.02 -28.38 -4.49
CA ILE A 450 2.50 -28.71 -5.82
C ILE A 450 1.10 -29.33 -5.71
N VAL A 451 0.97 -30.39 -4.91
CA VAL A 451 -0.30 -31.10 -4.69
C VAL A 451 -1.39 -30.16 -4.19
N MET A 452 -1.07 -29.31 -3.21
CA MET A 452 -2.01 -28.34 -2.65
C MET A 452 -2.43 -27.27 -3.66
N ARG A 453 -1.51 -26.82 -4.53
CA ARG A 453 -1.83 -25.86 -5.59
C ARG A 453 -2.72 -26.47 -6.67
N ILE A 454 -2.43 -27.71 -7.10
CA ILE A 454 -3.29 -28.45 -8.03
C ILE A 454 -4.68 -28.62 -7.43
N PHE A 455 -4.80 -29.09 -6.18
CA PHE A 455 -6.08 -29.25 -5.49
C PHE A 455 -6.89 -27.95 -5.46
N THR A 456 -6.21 -26.83 -5.24
CA THR A 456 -6.82 -25.50 -5.19
C THR A 456 -7.44 -25.10 -6.52
N ILE A 457 -6.87 -25.50 -7.67
CA ILE A 457 -7.23 -24.96 -8.98
C ILE A 457 -7.96 -25.96 -9.87
N CYS A 458 -7.64 -27.24 -9.79
CA CYS A 458 -8.14 -28.25 -10.70
C CYS A 458 -9.68 -28.32 -10.77
N ASN A 459 -10.17 -28.93 -11.84
CA ASN A 459 -11.59 -29.19 -12.00
C ASN A 459 -12.11 -30.13 -10.92
N SER A 460 -13.43 -30.06 -10.69
CA SER A 460 -14.13 -30.92 -9.73
C SER A 460 -13.95 -32.41 -10.02
N THR A 461 -13.75 -32.79 -11.29
CA THR A 461 -13.51 -34.15 -11.79
C THR A 461 -12.24 -34.79 -11.24
N ARG A 462 -11.30 -34.01 -10.70
CA ARG A 462 -10.01 -34.48 -10.17
C ARG A 462 -9.85 -34.31 -8.66
N LYS A 463 -10.86 -33.76 -7.98
CA LYS A 463 -10.81 -33.50 -6.53
C LYS A 463 -10.56 -34.76 -5.70
N GLU A 464 -11.16 -35.89 -6.06
CA GLU A 464 -10.97 -37.15 -5.31
C GLU A 464 -9.53 -37.66 -5.40
N GLN A 465 -8.97 -37.71 -6.62
CA GLN A 465 -7.58 -38.11 -6.84
C GLN A 465 -6.62 -37.18 -6.08
N MET A 466 -6.84 -35.87 -6.17
CA MET A 466 -6.02 -34.91 -5.45
C MET A 466 -6.18 -35.03 -3.93
N THR A 467 -7.38 -35.35 -3.42
CA THR A 467 -7.58 -35.65 -1.99
C THR A 467 -6.69 -36.83 -1.57
N ASN A 468 -6.63 -37.88 -2.38
CA ASN A 468 -5.77 -39.03 -2.10
C ASN A 468 -4.28 -38.65 -2.09
N SER A 469 -3.83 -37.81 -3.03
CA SER A 469 -2.45 -37.29 -3.04
C SER A 469 -2.15 -36.46 -1.79
N VAL A 470 -3.06 -35.60 -1.34
CA VAL A 470 -2.91 -34.82 -0.10
C VAL A 470 -2.78 -35.75 1.11
N LEU A 471 -3.66 -36.75 1.23
CA LEU A 471 -3.61 -37.74 2.32
C LEU A 471 -2.31 -38.55 2.31
N LYS A 472 -1.77 -38.84 1.12
CA LYS A 472 -0.49 -39.54 0.99
C LYS A 472 0.67 -38.69 1.50
N CYS A 473 0.75 -37.41 1.13
CA CYS A 473 1.75 -36.48 1.67
C CYS A 473 1.67 -36.40 3.20
N ARG A 474 0.46 -36.26 3.74
CA ARG A 474 0.22 -36.19 5.20
C ARG A 474 0.76 -37.43 5.92
N LYS A 475 0.40 -38.63 5.44
CA LYS A 475 0.85 -39.91 6.02
C LYS A 475 2.38 -40.05 6.01
N ILE A 476 3.03 -39.62 4.92
CA ILE A 476 4.49 -39.67 4.80
C ILE A 476 5.13 -38.74 5.85
N GLY A 477 4.65 -37.50 5.96
CA GLY A 477 5.19 -36.57 6.96
C GLY A 477 4.95 -37.03 8.40
N GLU A 478 3.78 -37.61 8.70
CA GLU A 478 3.49 -38.17 10.04
C GLU A 478 4.46 -39.31 10.39
N LYS A 479 4.68 -40.24 9.45
CA LYS A 479 5.64 -41.33 9.57
C LYS A 479 7.06 -40.80 9.78
N TRP A 480 7.47 -39.76 9.06
CA TRP A 480 8.79 -39.17 9.22
C TRP A 480 8.98 -38.48 10.58
N ILE A 481 7.98 -37.72 11.04
CA ILE A 481 7.99 -37.13 12.39
C ILE A 481 8.17 -38.21 13.45
N GLU A 482 7.44 -39.34 13.33
CA GLU A 482 7.57 -40.46 14.27
C GLU A 482 8.98 -41.08 14.24
N LEU A 483 9.54 -41.33 13.05
CA LEU A 483 10.87 -41.90 12.88
C LEU A 483 11.98 -40.99 13.42
N ILE A 484 11.91 -39.69 13.12
CA ILE A 484 12.89 -38.71 13.59
C ILE A 484 12.77 -38.56 15.11
N SER A 485 11.55 -38.53 15.66
CA SER A 485 11.32 -38.46 17.11
C SER A 485 11.93 -39.65 17.85
N LYS A 486 11.76 -40.88 17.34
CA LYS A 486 12.41 -42.08 17.89
C LYS A 486 13.93 -42.00 17.79
N THR A 487 14.45 -41.44 16.70
CA THR A 487 15.89 -41.25 16.52
C THR A 487 16.48 -40.29 17.56
N ILE A 488 15.79 -39.18 17.84
CA ILE A 488 16.16 -38.24 18.90
C ILE A 488 16.15 -38.92 20.27
N GLN A 489 15.11 -39.70 20.59
CA GLN A 489 14.99 -40.40 21.89
C GLN A 489 16.11 -41.43 22.13
N ASN A 490 16.58 -42.08 21.07
CA ASN A 490 17.64 -43.08 21.13
C ASN A 490 19.05 -42.47 21.03
N SER A 491 19.17 -41.17 20.77
CA SER A 491 20.46 -40.48 20.64
C SER A 491 21.06 -40.16 22.01
N SER A 492 22.39 -40.24 22.12
CA SER A 492 23.09 -39.85 23.35
C SER A 492 23.09 -38.33 23.53
N SER A 493 23.08 -37.84 24.77
CA SER A 493 23.06 -36.41 25.09
C SER A 493 24.30 -35.62 24.61
N SER A 494 25.36 -36.31 24.17
CA SER A 494 26.57 -35.73 23.58
C SER A 494 26.40 -35.23 22.15
N ASP A 495 25.30 -35.56 21.46
CA ASP A 495 25.04 -35.18 20.05
C ASP A 495 24.06 -33.98 19.92
N SER A 496 24.22 -32.95 20.76
CA SER A 496 23.28 -31.80 20.84
C SER A 496 23.00 -31.14 19.49
N ASP A 497 24.03 -30.89 18.67
CA ASP A 497 23.88 -30.21 17.38
C ASP A 497 23.09 -31.07 16.38
N LYS A 498 23.32 -32.38 16.36
CA LYS A 498 22.56 -33.30 15.49
C LYS A 498 21.10 -33.39 15.93
N ILE A 499 20.85 -33.42 17.24
CA ILE A 499 19.50 -33.43 17.79
C ILE A 499 18.76 -32.14 17.39
N ASN A 500 19.42 -30.98 17.48
CA ASN A 500 18.80 -29.71 17.09
C ASN A 500 18.49 -29.66 15.59
N ALA A 501 19.39 -30.14 14.73
CA ALA A 501 19.12 -30.27 13.29
C ALA A 501 17.92 -31.20 13.00
N LEU A 502 17.82 -32.34 13.68
CA LEU A 502 16.67 -33.24 13.56
C LEU A 502 15.36 -32.58 14.03
N ARG A 503 15.41 -31.75 15.07
CA ARG A 503 14.25 -30.97 15.53
C ARG A 503 13.82 -29.92 14.50
N ASP A 504 14.77 -29.24 13.84
CA ASP A 504 14.45 -28.32 12.75
C ASP A 504 13.75 -29.05 11.59
N LYS A 505 14.22 -30.26 11.24
CA LYS A 505 13.53 -31.13 10.26
C LYS A 505 12.10 -31.47 10.67
N ILE A 506 11.88 -31.84 11.95
CA ILE A 506 10.53 -32.09 12.47
C ILE A 506 9.64 -30.85 12.30
N VAL A 507 10.17 -29.66 12.56
CA VAL A 507 9.42 -28.40 12.40
C VAL A 507 9.04 -28.18 10.93
N ILE A 508 9.98 -28.35 9.99
CA ILE A 508 9.73 -28.20 8.54
C ILE A 508 8.67 -29.21 8.05
N ILE A 509 8.83 -30.49 8.39
CA ILE A 509 7.89 -31.54 8.02
C ILE A 509 6.52 -31.30 8.67
N GLY A 510 6.51 -30.88 9.94
CA GLY A 510 5.29 -30.52 10.65
C GLY A 510 4.53 -29.40 9.97
N ILE A 511 5.20 -28.31 9.60
CA ILE A 511 4.59 -27.19 8.87
C ILE A 511 4.05 -27.68 7.52
N THR A 512 4.80 -28.52 6.80
CA THR A 512 4.37 -29.12 5.54
C THR A 512 3.10 -29.94 5.72
N ASN A 513 3.02 -30.74 6.76
CA ASN A 513 1.81 -31.49 7.10
C ASN A 513 0.65 -30.58 7.48
N LEU A 514 0.88 -29.50 8.23
CA LEU A 514 -0.16 -28.50 8.55
C LEU A 514 -0.76 -27.89 7.28
N LEU A 515 0.05 -27.64 6.24
CA LEU A 515 -0.46 -27.12 4.96
C LEU A 515 -1.52 -28.05 4.35
N THR A 516 -1.41 -29.37 4.54
CA THR A 516 -2.42 -30.33 4.03
C THR A 516 -3.81 -30.18 4.65
N TYR A 517 -3.93 -29.42 5.74
CA TYR A 517 -5.19 -29.12 6.40
C TYR A 517 -5.85 -27.82 5.89
N SER A 518 -5.17 -27.03 5.05
CA SER A 518 -5.80 -25.82 4.50
C SER A 518 -6.95 -26.13 3.56
N ILE A 519 -7.00 -27.33 2.96
CA ILE A 519 -8.11 -27.77 2.09
C ILE A 519 -9.47 -27.75 2.78
N TYR A 520 -9.52 -27.91 4.10
CA TYR A 520 -10.77 -27.98 4.88
C TYR A 520 -11.34 -26.58 5.21
N THR A 521 -10.60 -25.52 4.88
CA THR A 521 -11.02 -24.12 5.12
C THR A 521 -11.55 -23.44 3.85
N ASP A 522 -11.44 -24.10 2.70
CA ASP A 522 -11.90 -23.58 1.41
C ASP A 522 -13.43 -23.76 1.29
N SER A 523 -14.14 -22.64 1.14
CA SER A 523 -15.61 -22.62 1.07
C SER A 523 -16.17 -23.43 -0.11
N SER A 524 -15.34 -23.66 -1.14
CA SER A 524 -15.68 -24.40 -2.35
C SER A 524 -15.29 -25.89 -2.32
N ASN A 525 -14.56 -26.31 -1.29
CA ASN A 525 -14.01 -27.65 -1.10
C ASN A 525 -14.30 -28.16 0.32
N ILE A 526 -15.57 -28.42 0.63
CA ILE A 526 -15.99 -28.90 1.95
C ILE A 526 -15.61 -30.38 2.10
N LEU A 527 -14.34 -30.64 2.43
CA LEU A 527 -13.95 -31.88 3.10
C LEU A 527 -14.25 -31.71 4.59
N VAL A 528 -14.79 -32.75 5.23
CA VAL A 528 -15.04 -32.75 6.67
C VAL A 528 -13.90 -33.49 7.35
N LEU A 529 -13.30 -32.86 8.37
CA LEU A 529 -12.28 -33.51 9.20
C LEU A 529 -12.93 -34.62 10.03
N SER A 530 -12.36 -35.82 10.01
CA SER A 530 -12.70 -36.84 11.01
C SER A 530 -12.12 -36.48 12.38
N ASN A 531 -12.61 -37.10 13.44
CA ASN A 531 -12.03 -36.94 14.78
C ASN A 531 -10.53 -37.31 14.80
N GLN A 532 -10.13 -38.31 14.01
CA GLN A 532 -8.73 -38.73 13.88
C GLN A 532 -7.88 -37.68 13.19
N ASP A 533 -8.43 -37.00 12.17
CA ASP A 533 -7.74 -35.90 11.50
C ASP A 533 -7.51 -34.72 12.44
N ILE A 534 -8.48 -34.41 13.31
CA ILE A 534 -8.37 -33.35 14.33
C ILE A 534 -7.30 -33.71 15.36
N ILE A 535 -7.28 -34.95 15.85
CA ILE A 535 -6.25 -35.41 16.78
C ILE A 535 -4.86 -35.26 16.13
N SER A 536 -4.71 -35.71 14.89
CA SER A 536 -3.44 -35.64 14.15
C SER A 536 -3.01 -34.19 13.93
N LEU A 537 -3.94 -33.30 13.57
CA LEU A 537 -3.70 -31.86 13.45
C LEU A 537 -3.17 -31.25 14.76
N LEU A 538 -3.82 -31.55 15.89
CA LEU A 538 -3.41 -31.06 17.20
C LEU A 538 -2.05 -31.61 17.59
N THR A 539 -1.79 -32.91 17.37
CA THR A 539 -0.49 -33.54 17.63
C THR A 539 0.62 -32.91 16.81
N ILE A 540 0.39 -32.63 15.52
CA ILE A 540 1.38 -31.95 14.67
C ILE A 540 1.63 -30.53 15.19
N ALA A 541 0.58 -29.77 15.52
CA ALA A 541 0.71 -28.41 16.04
C ALA A 541 1.49 -28.35 17.36
N THR A 542 1.22 -29.25 18.31
CA THR A 542 1.99 -29.35 19.55
C THR A 542 3.43 -29.77 19.29
N THR A 543 3.65 -30.73 18.38
CA THR A 543 5.01 -31.18 18.02
C THR A 543 5.85 -30.05 17.45
N ILE A 544 5.29 -29.21 16.58
CA ILE A 544 5.98 -28.03 16.05
C ILE A 544 6.32 -27.06 17.17
N HIS A 545 5.36 -26.76 18.05
CA HIS A 545 5.55 -25.84 19.16
C HIS A 545 6.68 -26.29 20.10
N ASP A 546 6.63 -27.54 20.55
CA ASP A 546 7.60 -28.10 21.49
C ASP A 546 9.01 -28.10 20.91
N ASN A 547 9.18 -28.59 19.67
CA ASN A 547 10.49 -28.64 19.01
C ASN A 547 11.03 -27.24 18.66
N SER A 548 10.15 -26.27 18.35
CA SER A 548 10.56 -24.88 18.13
C SER A 548 11.06 -24.19 19.40
N ILE A 549 10.52 -24.53 20.58
CA ILE A 549 10.98 -24.00 21.87
C ILE A 549 12.30 -24.65 22.28
N LEU A 550 12.38 -25.98 22.18
CA LEU A 550 13.56 -26.76 22.58
C LEU A 550 14.83 -26.39 21.78
N ASN A 551 14.66 -25.94 20.53
CA ASN A 551 15.77 -25.40 19.73
C ASN A 551 16.18 -23.98 20.13
N LYS A 552 15.29 -23.18 20.75
CA LYS A 552 15.63 -21.83 21.23
C LYS A 552 16.31 -21.82 22.60
N THR A 553 15.98 -22.78 23.47
CA THR A 553 16.51 -22.85 24.84
C THR A 553 17.94 -23.39 24.94
N THR A 554 18.56 -23.84 23.85
CA THR A 554 19.95 -24.35 23.81
C THR A 554 20.99 -23.31 23.34
N VAL A 555 20.58 -22.08 23.03
CA VAL A 555 21.46 -20.98 22.57
C VAL A 555 21.83 -20.00 23.71
N HIS A 556 21.50 -20.34 24.95
CA HIS A 556 21.97 -19.67 26.17
C HIS A 556 22.75 -20.66 27.03
#